data_AF-A0A7S3T3Y2-F1
#
_entry.id   AF-A0A7S3T3Y2-F1
#
_cell.length_a   1.000
_cell.length_b   1.000
_cell.length_c   1.000
_cell.angle_alpha   90.00
_cell.angle_beta   90.00
_cell.angle_gamma   90.00
#
_symmetry.space_group_name_H-M   'P 1'
#
loop_
_entity.id
_entity.type
_entity.pdbx_description
1 polymer ?
#
loop_
_entity_poly.entity_id
_entity_poly.type
_entity_poly.pdbx_seq_one_letter_code
_entity_poly.pdbx_strand_id
1 'polypeptide(L)'
;AQMEYCPIDLLQIVSNHFLGEAEFFIVHVLHMYNFFPPMTIGDRAVTTFCGILPPFCNMIVNWLSDGNGVDNPDRFNVYMSNLPSGSSWRTFVYYGQVMASGRFAKYDFGSRQNKKKYGQKDPPLIPLENISVPIALFSGSIDSLAAPGNVAWLSEQLGDKVVFQQEYLLDHFSFAIARDMTWFREDVVGVLDQYNKPQLASLLQ
;
A
#
# COMPACT_ATOMS: atom_id res chain seq x y z
N ALA A 1 -12.60 7.31 14.75
CA ALA A 1 -11.15 7.49 14.58
C ALA A 1 -10.86 7.74 13.11
N GLN A 2 -10.03 8.72 12.76
CA GLN A 2 -9.64 9.03 11.37
C GLN A 2 -8.16 8.65 11.20
N MET A 3 -7.79 8.20 10.00
CA MET A 3 -6.38 8.02 9.65
C MET A 3 -5.69 9.39 9.64
N GLU A 4 -4.43 9.41 10.04
CA GLU A 4 -3.62 10.63 10.00
C GLU A 4 -3.43 11.05 8.53
N TYR A 5 -3.57 12.35 8.30
CA TYR A 5 -3.61 12.93 6.97
C TYR A 5 -2.24 12.79 6.29
N CYS A 6 -2.20 12.11 5.13
CA CYS A 6 -1.00 12.03 4.29
C CYS A 6 -0.75 13.43 3.69
N PRO A 7 0.38 14.10 4.00
CA PRO A 7 0.62 15.50 3.68
C PRO A 7 1.06 15.70 2.21
N ILE A 8 0.33 15.10 1.27
CA ILE A 8 0.71 15.06 -0.15
C ILE A 8 -0.40 15.70 -0.98
N ASP A 9 -0.26 17.01 -1.19
CA ASP A 9 -1.21 17.86 -1.91
C ASP A 9 -1.56 17.34 -3.32
N LEU A 10 -0.62 16.66 -3.99
CA LEU A 10 -0.86 16.10 -5.32
C LEU A 10 -1.92 14.98 -5.31
N LEU A 11 -2.05 14.25 -4.20
CA LEU A 11 -3.06 13.19 -4.07
C LEU A 11 -4.45 13.70 -3.70
N GLN A 12 -4.54 14.84 -3.01
CA GLN A 12 -5.82 15.54 -2.89
C GLN A 12 -6.33 15.96 -4.27
N ILE A 13 -5.44 16.47 -5.12
CA ILE A 13 -5.75 16.72 -6.53
C ILE A 13 -6.16 15.40 -7.20
N VAL A 14 -5.54 14.26 -6.82
CA VAL A 14 -5.88 12.94 -7.36
C VAL A 14 -7.27 12.42 -6.92
N SER A 15 -7.75 12.83 -5.76
CA SER A 15 -9.04 12.39 -5.22
C SER A 15 -10.26 13.11 -5.79
N ASN A 16 -10.04 14.20 -6.51
CA ASN A 16 -11.12 15.02 -7.06
C ASN A 16 -11.91 14.25 -8.12
N HIS A 17 -13.16 14.67 -8.33
CA HIS A 17 -14.06 14.21 -9.40
C HIS A 17 -13.37 14.07 -10.77
N PHE A 18 -12.33 14.87 -11.01
CA PHE A 18 -11.47 14.84 -12.18
C PHE A 18 -10.86 13.46 -12.49
N LEU A 19 -10.53 12.64 -11.49
CA LEU A 19 -9.92 11.32 -11.72
C LEU A 19 -10.87 10.15 -11.79
N GLY A 20 -12.10 10.29 -11.30
CA GLY A 20 -13.17 9.38 -11.72
C GLY A 20 -13.45 9.53 -13.22
N GLU A 21 -13.48 10.77 -13.71
CA GLU A 21 -13.63 11.06 -15.15
C GLU A 21 -12.39 10.64 -15.95
N ALA A 22 -11.17 10.87 -15.44
CA ALA A 22 -9.95 10.41 -16.07
C ALA A 22 -9.84 8.88 -16.08
N GLU A 23 -10.22 8.18 -15.00
CA GLU A 23 -10.32 6.72 -14.98
C GLU A 23 -11.31 6.24 -16.04
N PHE A 24 -12.51 6.85 -16.10
CA PHE A 24 -13.52 6.50 -17.10
C PHE A 24 -12.96 6.66 -18.51
N PHE A 25 -12.33 7.80 -18.81
CA PHE A 25 -11.71 8.06 -20.10
C PHE A 25 -10.59 7.06 -20.42
N ILE A 26 -9.65 6.84 -19.50
CA ILE A 26 -8.51 5.95 -19.72
C ILE A 26 -8.96 4.49 -19.91
N VAL A 27 -9.92 4.03 -19.11
CA VAL A 27 -10.39 2.64 -19.13
C VAL A 27 -11.39 2.40 -20.28
N HIS A 28 -12.33 3.29 -20.52
CA HIS A 28 -13.45 3.06 -21.45
C HIS A 28 -13.27 3.72 -22.82
N VAL A 29 -12.44 4.78 -22.93
CA VAL A 29 -12.16 5.43 -24.22
C VAL A 29 -10.82 4.95 -24.78
N LEU A 30 -9.77 4.93 -23.95
CA LEU A 30 -8.43 4.49 -24.38
C LEU A 30 -8.21 2.98 -24.26
N HIS A 31 -9.13 2.24 -23.62
CA HIS A 31 -9.01 0.79 -23.35
C HIS A 31 -7.70 0.39 -22.64
N MET A 32 -7.14 1.30 -21.83
CA MET A 32 -5.95 1.05 -21.03
C MET A 32 -6.39 0.55 -19.65
N TYR A 33 -6.59 -0.76 -19.52
CA TYR A 33 -7.09 -1.36 -18.28
C TYR A 33 -6.02 -1.45 -17.18
N ASN A 34 -4.75 -1.58 -17.58
CA ASN A 34 -3.62 -1.74 -16.67
C ASN A 34 -2.82 -0.46 -16.56
N PHE A 35 -2.62 -0.03 -15.33
CA PHE A 35 -1.59 0.91 -14.93
C PHE A 35 -0.27 0.14 -14.78
N PHE A 36 0.76 0.51 -15.53
CA PHE A 36 2.06 -0.19 -15.59
C PHE A 36 1.99 -1.71 -15.88
N PRO A 37 1.40 -2.17 -17.00
CA PRO A 37 1.32 -3.60 -17.31
C PRO A 37 2.70 -4.27 -17.36
N PRO A 38 2.84 -5.51 -16.87
CA PRO A 38 4.08 -6.26 -16.98
C PRO A 38 4.32 -6.57 -18.46
N MET A 39 5.35 -5.95 -19.04
CA MET A 39 5.79 -6.22 -20.40
C MET A 39 7.30 -6.32 -20.40
N THR A 40 7.85 -7.10 -21.35
CA THR A 40 9.29 -7.09 -21.71
C THR A 40 9.80 -5.71 -22.17
N ILE A 41 8.88 -4.75 -22.36
CA ILE A 41 9.07 -3.35 -22.78
C ILE A 41 8.79 -2.39 -21.60
N GLY A 42 8.57 -2.89 -20.38
CA GLY A 42 8.22 -2.12 -19.17
C GLY A 42 9.15 -0.92 -18.94
N ASP A 43 10.46 -1.12 -19.10
CA ASP A 43 11.46 -0.06 -18.95
C ASP A 43 11.20 1.13 -19.88
N ARG A 44 10.82 0.90 -21.14
CA ARG A 44 10.58 2.00 -22.10
C ARG A 44 9.26 2.72 -21.86
N ALA A 45 8.20 2.00 -21.51
CA ALA A 45 6.89 2.59 -21.25
C ALA A 45 6.91 3.43 -19.97
N VAL A 46 7.53 2.91 -18.89
CA VAL A 46 7.73 3.64 -17.64
C VAL A 46 8.66 4.82 -17.86
N THR A 47 9.80 4.65 -18.54
CA THR A 47 10.71 5.76 -18.84
C THR A 47 10.04 6.86 -19.67
N THR A 48 9.22 6.47 -20.67
CA THR A 48 8.48 7.44 -21.50
C THR A 48 7.42 8.16 -20.67
N PHE A 49 6.64 7.42 -19.87
CA PHE A 49 5.61 8.00 -19.00
C PHE A 49 6.22 8.94 -17.95
N CYS A 50 7.31 8.55 -17.29
CA CYS A 50 8.01 9.40 -16.33
C CYS A 50 8.74 10.57 -17.00
N GLY A 51 9.10 10.46 -18.28
CA GLY A 51 9.54 11.61 -19.09
C GLY A 51 8.42 12.61 -19.37
N ILE A 52 7.18 12.15 -19.52
CA ILE A 52 5.99 13.00 -19.77
C ILE A 52 5.43 13.58 -18.46
N LEU A 53 5.41 12.80 -17.38
CA LEU A 53 4.92 13.19 -16.05
C LEU A 53 5.96 12.97 -14.93
N PRO A 54 7.12 13.67 -14.96
CA PRO A 54 8.14 13.54 -13.92
C PRO A 54 7.64 13.78 -12.48
N PRO A 55 6.78 14.79 -12.20
CA PRO A 55 6.29 15.01 -10.83
C PRO A 55 5.54 13.81 -10.26
N PHE A 56 4.79 13.10 -11.10
CA PHE A 56 4.03 11.94 -10.69
C PHE A 56 4.95 10.74 -10.38
N CYS A 57 5.98 10.50 -11.19
CA CYS A 57 6.93 9.43 -10.90
C CYS A 57 7.82 9.73 -9.69
N ASN A 58 8.29 10.97 -9.54
CA ASN A 58 9.05 11.38 -8.36
C ASN A 58 8.21 11.25 -7.08
N MET A 59 6.92 11.58 -7.16
CA MET A 59 5.99 11.36 -6.05
C MET A 59 5.94 9.87 -5.66
N ILE A 60 5.78 8.94 -6.62
CA ILE A 60 5.77 7.51 -6.33
C ILE A 60 7.09 7.05 -5.71
N VAL A 61 8.23 7.46 -6.26
CA VAL A 61 9.55 7.07 -5.75
C VAL A 61 9.74 7.55 -4.31
N ASN A 62 9.38 8.80 -4.03
CA ASN A 62 9.48 9.38 -2.68
C ASN A 62 8.53 8.76 -1.67
N TRP A 63 7.49 8.02 -2.09
CA TRP A 63 6.67 7.23 -1.15
C TRP A 63 7.31 5.90 -0.82
N LEU A 64 8.10 5.37 -1.74
CA LEU A 64 8.70 4.04 -1.61
C LEU A 64 10.02 4.13 -0.85
N SER A 65 10.87 5.09 -1.17
CA SER A 65 12.19 5.22 -0.56
C SER A 65 12.49 6.66 -0.22
N ASP A 66 12.99 6.88 0.99
CA ASP A 66 13.35 8.20 1.51
C ASP A 66 14.83 8.53 1.21
N GLY A 67 15.59 7.62 0.61
CA GLY A 67 16.99 7.82 0.22
C GLY A 67 17.95 8.01 1.41
N ASN A 68 17.55 7.59 2.60
CA ASN A 68 18.27 7.78 3.86
C ASN A 68 19.49 6.84 4.05
N GLY A 69 19.73 5.91 3.11
CA GLY A 69 20.86 4.98 3.10
C GLY A 69 20.65 3.63 3.78
N VAL A 70 19.46 3.33 4.33
CA VAL A 70 19.17 2.01 4.94
C VAL A 70 18.96 0.91 3.88
N ASP A 71 18.54 1.31 2.69
CA ASP A 71 18.38 0.46 1.50
C ASP A 71 19.72 -0.05 0.96
N ASN A 72 19.68 -1.24 0.36
CA ASN A 72 20.80 -1.82 -0.38
C ASN A 72 20.78 -1.35 -1.86
N PRO A 73 21.64 -0.40 -2.26
CA PRO A 73 21.63 0.17 -3.62
C PRO A 73 22.06 -0.86 -4.67
N ASP A 74 22.91 -1.83 -4.30
CA ASP A 74 23.39 -2.87 -5.24
C ASP A 74 22.24 -3.78 -5.69
N ARG A 75 21.16 -3.83 -4.92
CA ARG A 75 19.97 -4.63 -5.21
C ARG A 75 18.87 -3.82 -5.86
N PHE A 76 18.88 -2.50 -5.77
CA PHE A 76 17.82 -1.62 -6.24
C PHE A 76 17.40 -1.90 -7.69
N ASN A 77 18.38 -1.98 -8.60
CA ASN A 77 18.11 -2.26 -10.03
C ASN A 77 17.47 -3.63 -10.27
N VAL A 78 17.77 -4.64 -9.44
CA VAL A 78 17.17 -5.97 -9.57
C VAL A 78 15.68 -5.91 -9.25
N TYR A 79 15.30 -5.20 -8.18
CA TYR A 79 13.89 -5.05 -7.83
C TYR A 79 13.15 -4.10 -8.78
N MET A 80 13.75 -2.98 -9.16
CA MET A 80 13.13 -2.03 -10.11
C MET A 80 12.98 -2.58 -11.52
N SER A 81 13.78 -3.56 -11.93
CA SER A 81 13.55 -4.25 -13.22
C SER A 81 12.28 -5.13 -13.23
N ASN A 82 11.70 -5.41 -12.05
CA ASN A 82 10.49 -6.21 -11.89
C ASN A 82 9.31 -5.40 -11.32
N LEU A 83 9.54 -4.16 -10.90
CA LEU A 83 8.55 -3.28 -10.31
C LEU A 83 8.43 -2.00 -11.14
N PRO A 84 7.22 -1.45 -11.30
CA PRO A 84 5.93 -2.00 -10.90
C PRO A 84 5.48 -3.16 -11.81
N SER A 85 4.85 -4.19 -11.21
CA SER A 85 4.31 -5.35 -11.94
C SER A 85 2.87 -5.14 -12.47
N GLY A 86 2.38 -3.91 -12.38
CA GLY A 86 1.06 -3.49 -12.83
C GLY A 86 -0.06 -3.59 -11.81
N SER A 87 -1.06 -2.73 -11.98
CA SER A 87 -2.31 -2.71 -11.22
C SER A 87 -3.43 -2.06 -12.05
N SER A 88 -4.67 -2.06 -11.58
CA SER A 88 -5.76 -1.36 -12.28
C SER A 88 -5.72 0.14 -11.99
N TRP A 89 -6.14 0.97 -12.96
CA TRP A 89 -6.34 2.42 -12.72
C TRP A 89 -7.26 2.68 -11.53
N ARG A 90 -8.27 1.83 -11.38
CA ARG A 90 -9.22 1.89 -10.28
C ARG A 90 -8.56 1.73 -8.90
N THR A 91 -7.49 0.94 -8.81
CA THR A 91 -6.71 0.80 -7.57
C THR A 91 -6.04 2.12 -7.19
N PHE A 92 -5.49 2.86 -8.17
CA PHE A 92 -4.89 4.16 -7.92
C PHE A 92 -5.91 5.20 -7.49
N VAL A 93 -7.07 5.23 -8.16
CA VAL A 93 -8.18 6.12 -7.75
C VAL A 93 -8.65 5.78 -6.34
N TYR A 94 -8.76 4.50 -6.00
CA TYR A 94 -9.14 4.05 -4.67
C TYR A 94 -8.17 4.57 -3.59
N TYR A 95 -6.87 4.42 -3.79
CA TYR A 95 -5.88 4.96 -2.86
C TYR A 95 -6.02 6.47 -2.71
N GLY A 96 -6.22 7.20 -3.82
CA GLY A 96 -6.52 8.64 -3.78
C GLY A 96 -7.75 8.99 -2.94
N GLN A 97 -8.84 8.23 -3.08
CA GLN A 97 -10.06 8.41 -2.27
C GLN A 97 -9.81 8.18 -0.77
N VAL A 98 -9.06 7.13 -0.42
CA VAL A 98 -8.72 6.81 0.98
C VAL A 98 -7.88 7.93 1.58
N MET A 99 -6.83 8.38 0.88
CA MET A 99 -5.92 9.41 1.37
C MET A 99 -6.60 10.77 1.53
N ALA A 100 -7.43 11.19 0.57
CA ALA A 100 -8.11 12.47 0.67
C ALA A 100 -9.26 12.49 1.67
N SER A 101 -9.96 11.36 1.84
CA SER A 101 -11.05 11.30 2.82
C SER A 101 -10.56 11.03 4.24
N GLY A 102 -9.35 10.49 4.42
CA GLY A 102 -8.84 10.01 5.71
C GLY A 102 -9.66 8.85 6.29
N ARG A 103 -10.48 8.18 5.46
CA ARG A 103 -11.39 7.11 5.87
C ARG A 103 -11.03 5.81 5.17
N PHE A 104 -10.88 4.75 5.96
CA PHE A 104 -10.75 3.40 5.42
C PHE A 104 -12.14 2.87 5.04
N ALA A 105 -12.58 3.24 3.84
CA ALA A 105 -13.92 2.96 3.31
C ALA A 105 -13.83 2.15 2.01
N LYS A 106 -14.97 1.58 1.58
CA LYS A 106 -15.05 0.96 0.25
C LYS A 106 -14.88 2.00 -0.86
N TYR A 107 -14.64 1.53 -2.09
CA TYR A 107 -14.56 2.41 -3.28
C TYR A 107 -15.78 3.32 -3.40
N ASP A 108 -15.54 4.62 -3.57
CA ASP A 108 -16.57 5.60 -3.84
C ASP A 108 -16.88 5.65 -5.34
N PHE A 109 -18.10 5.24 -5.72
CA PHE A 109 -18.58 5.31 -7.09
C PHE A 109 -19.35 6.61 -7.40
N GLY A 110 -19.40 7.55 -6.47
CA GLY A 110 -20.30 8.69 -6.47
C GLY A 110 -21.68 8.35 -5.93
N SER A 111 -22.39 9.36 -5.42
CA SER A 111 -23.61 9.20 -4.62
C SER A 111 -24.71 8.35 -5.27
N ARG A 112 -24.93 8.50 -6.59
CA ARG A 112 -25.95 7.76 -7.32
C ARG A 112 -25.62 6.26 -7.37
N GLN A 113 -24.38 5.93 -7.72
CA GLN A 113 -23.94 4.56 -7.88
C GLN A 113 -23.70 3.88 -6.53
N ASN A 114 -23.23 4.62 -5.53
CA ASN A 114 -23.18 4.15 -4.14
C ASN A 114 -24.57 3.80 -3.63
N LYS A 115 -25.60 4.62 -3.88
CA LYS A 115 -26.97 4.28 -3.46
C LYS A 115 -27.45 2.99 -4.11
N LYS A 116 -27.12 2.76 -5.39
CA LYS A 116 -27.46 1.53 -6.10
C LYS A 116 -26.70 0.31 -5.56
N LYS A 117 -25.42 0.46 -5.19
CA LYS A 117 -24.52 -0.65 -4.83
C LYS A 117 -24.48 -0.96 -3.33
N TYR A 118 -24.59 0.07 -2.50
CA TYR A 118 -24.45 0.01 -1.05
C TYR A 118 -25.74 0.38 -0.31
N GLY A 119 -26.75 0.91 -0.99
CA GLY A 119 -28.00 1.39 -0.37
C GLY A 119 -27.89 2.79 0.26
N GLN A 120 -26.70 3.40 0.28
CA GLN A 120 -26.41 4.70 0.88
C GLN A 120 -25.56 5.58 -0.04
N LYS A 121 -25.56 6.90 0.18
CA LYS A 121 -24.86 7.86 -0.69
C LYS A 121 -23.34 7.79 -0.56
N ASP A 122 -22.85 7.55 0.65
CA ASP A 122 -21.41 7.50 0.94
C ASP A 122 -20.94 6.04 0.98
N PRO A 123 -19.69 5.75 0.58
CA PRO A 123 -19.15 4.41 0.72
C PRO A 123 -19.10 4.02 2.21
N PRO A 124 -19.54 2.80 2.58
CA PRO A 124 -19.46 2.35 3.96
C PRO A 124 -18.00 2.12 4.37
N LEU A 125 -17.69 2.31 5.65
CA LEU A 125 -16.40 1.98 6.24
C LEU A 125 -16.12 0.47 6.14
N ILE A 126 -14.85 0.11 6.07
CA ILE A 126 -14.42 -1.28 6.16
C ILE A 126 -14.29 -1.62 7.65
N PRO A 127 -15.05 -2.61 8.16
CA PRO A 127 -15.07 -2.93 9.58
C PRO A 127 -13.84 -3.74 9.98
N LEU A 128 -12.79 -3.06 10.45
CA LEU A 128 -11.55 -3.70 10.91
C LEU A 128 -11.78 -4.59 12.14
N GLU A 129 -12.80 -4.26 12.94
CA GLU A 129 -13.26 -5.05 14.08
C GLU A 129 -13.71 -6.47 13.71
N ASN A 130 -14.11 -6.69 12.45
CA ASN A 130 -14.53 -8.01 11.96
C ASN A 130 -13.35 -8.93 11.58
N ILE A 131 -12.12 -8.42 11.58
CA ILE A 131 -10.95 -9.26 11.39
C ILE A 131 -10.81 -10.16 12.62
N SER A 132 -10.56 -11.46 12.43
CA SER A 132 -10.56 -12.46 13.51
C SER A 132 -9.28 -13.29 13.58
N VAL A 133 -8.27 -12.92 12.78
CA VAL A 133 -6.97 -13.59 12.76
C VAL A 133 -5.95 -12.84 13.61
N PRO A 134 -5.00 -13.54 14.25
CA PRO A 134 -3.82 -12.90 14.84
C PRO A 134 -3.03 -12.12 13.79
N ILE A 135 -2.61 -10.90 14.11
CA ILE A 135 -1.87 -9.99 13.23
C ILE A 135 -0.57 -9.58 13.90
N ALA A 136 0.54 -9.71 13.19
CA ALA A 136 1.81 -9.12 13.56
C ALA A 136 2.08 -7.89 12.68
N LEU A 137 2.38 -6.75 13.31
CA LEU A 137 2.66 -5.48 12.64
C LEU A 137 4.16 -5.19 12.69
N PHE A 138 4.79 -5.09 11.53
CA PHE A 138 6.18 -4.64 11.35
C PHE A 138 6.12 -3.34 10.57
N SER A 139 6.58 -2.24 11.16
CA SER A 139 6.42 -0.90 10.58
C SER A 139 7.71 -0.09 10.55
N GLY A 140 7.77 0.85 9.62
CA GLY A 140 8.91 1.73 9.43
C GLY A 140 8.69 3.09 10.08
N SER A 141 9.64 3.57 10.89
CA SER A 141 9.56 4.89 11.55
C SER A 141 9.69 6.06 10.58
N ILE A 142 10.12 5.79 9.35
CA ILE A 142 10.28 6.74 8.24
C ILE A 142 9.53 6.26 6.99
N ASP A 143 8.54 5.40 7.16
CA ASP A 143 7.70 4.96 6.04
C ASP A 143 6.72 6.09 5.68
N SER A 144 6.96 6.75 4.55
CA SER A 144 6.09 7.83 4.06
C SER A 144 4.71 7.35 3.58
N LEU A 145 4.57 6.07 3.18
CA LEU A 145 3.32 5.51 2.64
C LEU A 145 2.45 4.87 3.73
N ALA A 146 3.06 4.07 4.60
CA ALA A 146 2.46 3.51 5.80
C ALA A 146 2.97 4.27 7.05
N ALA A 147 2.69 5.58 7.08
CA ALA A 147 3.13 6.49 8.13
C ALA A 147 2.91 5.94 9.55
N PRO A 148 3.86 6.15 10.50
CA PRO A 148 3.76 5.64 11.86
C PRO A 148 2.42 5.92 12.56
N GLY A 149 1.85 7.11 12.38
CA GLY A 149 0.54 7.42 12.97
C GLY A 149 -0.63 6.66 12.35
N ASN A 150 -0.55 6.30 11.06
CA ASN A 150 -1.53 5.42 10.41
C ASN A 150 -1.41 3.98 10.90
N VAL A 151 -0.19 3.50 11.16
CA VAL A 151 0.04 2.19 11.78
C VAL A 151 -0.47 2.18 13.22
N ALA A 152 -0.23 3.24 13.99
CA ALA A 152 -0.74 3.38 15.34
C ALA A 152 -2.28 3.37 15.37
N TRP A 153 -2.92 4.11 14.46
CA TRP A 153 -4.37 4.09 14.28
C TRP A 153 -4.87 2.68 13.93
N LEU A 154 -4.22 1.98 12.99
CA LEU A 154 -4.58 0.61 12.61
C LEU A 154 -4.47 -0.34 13.80
N SER A 155 -3.38 -0.26 14.56
CA SER A 155 -3.17 -1.09 15.76
C SER A 155 -4.31 -0.88 16.78
N GLU A 156 -4.71 0.37 17.03
CA GLU A 156 -5.84 0.69 17.90
C GLU A 156 -7.15 0.08 17.38
N GLN A 157 -7.42 0.12 16.07
CA GLN A 157 -8.64 -0.45 15.50
C GLN A 157 -8.65 -1.99 15.56
N LEU A 158 -7.48 -2.63 15.44
CA LEU A 158 -7.34 -4.08 15.52
C LEU A 158 -7.42 -4.59 16.97
N GLY A 159 -6.90 -3.81 17.93
CA GLY A 159 -6.93 -4.10 19.35
C GLY A 159 -6.22 -5.40 19.70
N ASP A 160 -6.93 -6.29 20.38
CA ASP A 160 -6.45 -7.59 20.86
C ASP A 160 -5.95 -8.56 19.77
N LYS A 161 -6.25 -8.26 18.50
CA LYS A 161 -5.77 -9.04 17.35
C LYS A 161 -4.30 -8.80 17.04
N VAL A 162 -3.73 -7.69 17.51
CA VAL A 162 -2.31 -7.39 17.32
C VAL A 162 -1.50 -8.19 18.33
N VAL A 163 -0.88 -9.28 17.88
CA VAL A 163 -0.13 -10.21 18.74
C VAL A 163 1.36 -9.88 18.81
N PHE A 164 1.84 -9.08 17.86
CA PHE A 164 3.20 -8.56 17.83
C PHE A 164 3.18 -7.20 17.13
N GLN A 165 3.93 -6.25 17.65
CA GLN A 165 4.11 -4.96 17.00
C GLN A 165 5.52 -4.45 17.28
N GLN A 166 6.26 -4.13 16.22
CA GLN A 166 7.58 -3.53 16.32
C GLN A 166 7.79 -2.52 15.19
N GLU A 167 8.37 -1.39 15.56
CA GLU A 167 8.79 -0.34 14.63
C GLU A 167 10.31 -0.40 14.43
N TYR A 168 10.75 -0.15 13.19
CA TYR A 168 12.14 -0.20 12.75
C TYR A 168 12.51 1.08 12.00
N LEU A 169 13.80 1.44 12.00
CA LEU A 169 14.31 2.53 11.17
C LEU A 169 14.41 2.06 9.70
N LEU A 170 13.26 1.96 9.05
CA LEU A 170 13.07 1.49 7.69
C LEU A 170 12.03 2.38 6.99
N ASP A 171 12.21 2.62 5.69
CA ASP A 171 11.18 3.20 4.84
C ASP A 171 10.29 2.10 4.23
N HIS A 172 9.37 2.47 3.34
CA HIS A 172 8.41 1.53 2.77
C HIS A 172 9.09 0.40 1.99
N PHE A 173 10.09 0.74 1.18
CA PHE A 173 10.76 -0.20 0.30
C PHE A 173 11.89 -0.97 0.99
N SER A 174 12.40 -0.44 2.10
CA SER A 174 13.38 -1.09 2.98
C SER A 174 12.95 -2.49 3.43
N PHE A 175 11.66 -2.74 3.65
CA PHE A 175 11.16 -4.08 3.97
C PHE A 175 11.41 -5.12 2.87
N ALA A 176 11.70 -4.69 1.64
CA ALA A 176 12.11 -5.57 0.55
C ALA A 176 13.64 -5.59 0.34
N ILE A 177 14.33 -4.47 0.57
CA ILE A 177 15.71 -4.25 0.08
C ILE A 177 16.71 -3.72 1.09
N ALA A 178 16.39 -3.63 2.39
CA ALA A 178 17.29 -3.10 3.40
C ALA A 178 18.65 -3.82 3.41
N ARG A 179 19.71 -3.09 3.77
CA ARG A 179 21.03 -3.68 4.02
C ARG A 179 20.98 -4.65 5.19
N ASP A 180 20.22 -4.28 6.22
CA ASP A 180 20.03 -5.09 7.42
C ASP A 180 18.62 -5.71 7.43
N MET A 181 18.57 -7.01 7.13
CA MET A 181 17.34 -7.82 7.14
C MET A 181 17.14 -8.56 8.48
N THR A 182 17.75 -8.09 9.57
CA THR A 182 17.64 -8.73 10.89
C THR A 182 16.20 -8.69 11.43
N TRP A 183 15.45 -7.61 11.18
CA TRP A 183 14.00 -7.53 11.49
C TRP A 183 13.22 -8.74 10.93
N PHE A 184 13.54 -9.19 9.72
CA PHE A 184 12.89 -10.34 9.12
C PHE A 184 13.40 -11.65 9.71
N ARG A 185 14.72 -11.82 9.78
CA ARG A 185 15.35 -13.08 10.19
C ARG A 185 15.14 -13.40 11.67
N GLU A 186 15.00 -12.39 12.52
CA GLU A 186 14.82 -12.56 13.95
C GLU A 186 13.34 -12.41 14.33
N ASP A 187 12.73 -11.26 14.07
CA ASP A 187 11.39 -10.97 14.60
C ASP A 187 10.29 -11.64 13.78
N VAL A 188 10.29 -11.53 12.43
CA VAL A 188 9.27 -12.20 11.60
C VAL A 188 9.35 -13.71 11.76
N VAL A 189 10.55 -14.30 11.62
CA VAL A 189 10.74 -15.74 11.81
C VAL A 189 10.41 -16.15 13.25
N GLY A 190 10.80 -15.37 14.24
CA GLY A 190 10.50 -15.62 15.65
C GLY A 190 9.00 -15.64 15.94
N VAL A 191 8.22 -14.72 15.35
CA VAL A 191 6.75 -14.76 15.42
C VAL A 191 6.22 -16.01 14.73
N LEU A 192 6.71 -16.34 13.53
CA LEU A 192 6.26 -17.54 12.81
C LEU A 192 6.52 -18.83 13.62
N ASP A 193 7.69 -18.96 14.26
CA ASP A 193 8.05 -20.13 15.08
C ASP A 193 7.13 -20.32 16.30
N GLN A 194 6.56 -19.23 16.85
CA GLN A 194 5.58 -19.32 17.94
C GLN A 194 4.29 -20.00 17.49
N TYR A 195 3.85 -19.76 16.26
CA TYR A 195 2.59 -20.26 15.70
C TYR A 195 2.75 -21.53 14.84
N ASN A 196 3.94 -21.78 14.29
CA ASN A 196 4.26 -22.92 13.44
C ASN A 196 5.10 -23.98 14.17
N LYS A 197 4.67 -24.34 15.39
CA LYS A 197 5.31 -25.46 16.10
C LYS A 197 4.99 -26.76 15.34
N PRO A 198 5.99 -27.52 14.85
CA PRO A 198 5.71 -28.79 14.22
C PRO A 198 4.96 -29.68 15.21
N GLN A 199 3.84 -30.25 14.78
CA GLN A 199 3.08 -31.27 15.52
C GLN A 199 3.86 -32.61 15.58
N LEU A 200 5.15 -32.58 15.93
CA LEU A 200 6.00 -33.78 16.00
C LEU A 200 5.60 -34.71 17.16
N ALA A 201 4.75 -34.27 18.07
CA ALA A 201 4.23 -35.09 19.17
C ALA A 201 3.06 -36.02 18.76
N SER A 202 2.39 -35.79 17.63
CA SER A 202 1.25 -36.62 17.18
C SER A 202 1.62 -37.71 16.17
N LEU A 203 2.87 -37.76 15.69
CA LEU A 203 3.38 -38.77 14.77
C LEU A 203 4.23 -39.86 15.45
N LEU A 204 4.40 -39.79 16.78
CA LEU A 204 5.14 -40.76 17.60
C LEU A 204 4.28 -41.46 18.68
N GLN A 205 2.95 -41.43 18.52
CA GLN A 205 2.01 -42.30 19.27
C GLN A 205 1.37 -43.29 18.30
#